data_AF-A0A1D2X1U0-F1
#
_entry.id   AF-A0A1D2X1U0-F1
#
_cell.length_a   1.000
_cell.length_b   1.000
_cell.length_c   1.000
_cell.angle_alpha   90.00
_cell.angle_beta   90.00
_cell.angle_gamma   90.00
#
_symmetry.space_group_name_H-M   'P 1'
#
loop_
_entity.id
_entity.type
_entity.pdbx_description
1 polymer ?
#
loop_
_entity_poly.entity_id
_entity_poly.type
_entity_poly.pdbx_seq_one_letter_code
_entity_poly.pdbx_strand_id
1 'polypeptide(L)'
;MDIRTIEVIPKQIDIDIIIQHCKCTYNNKTVEFKVTRDENGLYDDILFPTSSGELDFEYSGEDINDPDIQLILGAIDQGEYIQPLRAEAIGMTFPMNHESIKPNHYDMHFPAPYYLDEEGEIIITLIRNEIVIKDQ
;
A
#
# COMPACT_ATOMS: atom_id res chain seq x y z
N MET A 1 -6.77 17.13 -18.00
CA MET A 1 -6.88 16.16 -16.91
C MET A 1 -8.01 16.63 -16.01
N ASP A 2 -9.20 16.06 -16.20
CA ASP A 2 -10.42 16.44 -15.50
C ASP A 2 -10.63 15.48 -14.32
N ILE A 3 -10.55 15.97 -13.09
CA ILE A 3 -10.87 15.20 -11.88
C ILE A 3 -12.31 15.52 -11.51
N ARG A 4 -13.20 14.53 -11.50
CA ARG A 4 -14.62 14.71 -11.12
C ARG A 4 -15.02 13.75 -10.01
N THR A 5 -15.78 14.27 -9.04
CA THR A 5 -16.49 13.48 -8.02
C THR A 5 -17.80 12.97 -8.62
N ILE A 6 -17.98 11.66 -8.72
CA ILE A 6 -19.16 11.04 -9.37
C ILE A 6 -20.09 10.47 -8.30
N GLU A 7 -21.33 10.97 -8.22
CA GLU A 7 -22.38 10.47 -7.31
C GLU A 7 -23.20 9.30 -7.90
N VAL A 8 -23.17 9.10 -9.22
CA VAL A 8 -23.92 8.04 -9.93
C VAL A 8 -23.04 7.41 -10.99
N ILE A 9 -22.71 6.13 -10.82
CA ILE A 9 -21.83 5.34 -11.71
C ILE A 9 -22.55 5.09 -13.05
N PRO A 10 -22.10 5.65 -14.20
CA PRO A 10 -22.64 5.33 -15.52
C PRO A 10 -22.35 3.87 -15.88
N LYS A 11 -23.20 3.29 -16.73
CA LYS A 11 -23.31 1.84 -16.98
C LYS A 11 -22.10 1.18 -17.66
N GLN A 12 -21.04 1.91 -17.99
CA GLN A 12 -19.73 1.37 -18.36
C GLN A 12 -18.73 2.52 -18.28
N ILE A 13 -17.95 2.56 -17.19
CA ILE A 13 -16.80 3.47 -17.09
C ILE A 13 -15.62 2.67 -17.64
N ASP A 14 -15.03 3.10 -18.76
CA ASP A 14 -13.77 2.53 -19.24
C ASP A 14 -12.65 3.05 -18.33
N ILE A 15 -12.29 2.22 -17.35
CA ILE A 15 -11.20 2.49 -16.41
C ILE A 15 -9.89 2.45 -17.17
N ASP A 16 -9.04 3.44 -16.97
CA ASP A 16 -7.67 3.46 -17.48
C ASP A 16 -6.72 2.92 -16.40
N ILE A 17 -6.73 3.58 -15.23
CA ILE A 17 -5.80 3.29 -14.13
C ILE A 17 -6.55 3.39 -12.79
N ILE A 18 -6.28 2.47 -11.89
CA ILE A 18 -6.68 2.54 -10.49
C ILE A 18 -5.45 2.92 -9.66
N ILE A 19 -5.54 4.04 -8.95
CA ILE A 19 -4.48 4.52 -8.05
C ILE A 19 -4.94 4.31 -6.61
N GLN A 20 -4.24 3.44 -5.88
CA GLN A 20 -4.54 3.12 -4.49
C GLN A 20 -3.58 3.90 -3.59
N HIS A 21 -4.12 4.76 -2.73
CA HIS A 21 -3.33 5.50 -1.77
C HIS A 21 -3.27 4.69 -0.49
N CYS A 22 -2.07 4.27 -0.13
CA CYS A 22 -1.82 3.38 0.99
C CYS A 22 -0.89 4.06 2.01
N LYS A 23 -0.99 3.61 3.25
CA LYS A 23 0.06 3.86 4.25
C LYS A 23 0.48 2.53 4.84
N CYS A 24 1.76 2.42 5.16
CA CYS A 24 2.32 1.29 5.87
C CYS A 24 2.89 1.77 7.20
N THR A 25 2.55 1.08 8.29
CA THR A 25 2.95 1.48 9.64
C THR A 25 3.64 0.34 10.38
N TYR A 26 4.69 0.67 11.11
CA TYR A 26 5.43 -0.25 11.97
C TYR A 26 6.20 0.56 13.01
N ASN A 27 6.23 0.11 14.27
CA ASN A 27 6.90 0.78 15.38
C ASN A 27 6.70 2.33 15.43
N ASN A 28 5.45 2.80 15.32
CA ASN A 28 5.09 4.23 15.26
C ASN A 28 5.67 5.02 14.07
N LYS A 29 6.34 4.37 13.12
CA LYS A 29 6.74 4.92 11.84
C LYS A 29 5.64 4.72 10.80
N THR A 30 5.60 5.59 9.81
CA THR A 30 4.61 5.54 8.73
C THR A 30 5.27 5.92 7.42
N VAL A 31 5.05 5.11 6.39
CA VAL A 31 5.40 5.41 5.00
C VAL A 31 4.12 5.45 4.19
N GLU A 32 3.89 6.56 3.49
CA GLU A 32 2.81 6.67 2.51
C GLU A 32 3.32 6.29 1.13
N PHE A 33 2.50 5.58 0.37
CA PHE A 33 2.83 5.15 -0.99
C PHE A 33 1.56 4.98 -1.81
N LYS A 34 1.73 4.93 -3.12
CA LYS A 34 0.65 4.69 -4.08
C LYS A 34 0.96 3.42 -4.87
N VAL A 35 -0.08 2.65 -5.10
CA VAL A 35 -0.06 1.51 -6.01
C VAL A 35 -0.88 1.86 -7.23
N THR A 36 -0.29 1.78 -8.40
CA THR A 36 -1.00 1.96 -9.67
C THR A 36 -1.30 0.60 -10.28
N ARG A 37 -2.50 0.46 -10.83
CA ARG A 37 -2.96 -0.76 -11.49
C ARG A 37 -3.67 -0.42 -12.79
N ASP A 38 -3.53 -1.31 -13.75
CA ASP A 38 -4.30 -1.23 -14.98
C ASP A 38 -5.79 -1.57 -14.75
N GLU A 39 -6.57 -1.49 -15.82
CA GLU A 39 -8.00 -1.83 -15.85
C GLU A 39 -8.32 -3.29 -15.43
N ASN A 40 -7.33 -4.19 -15.50
CA ASN A 40 -7.45 -5.60 -15.11
C ASN A 40 -7.04 -5.84 -13.64
N GLY A 41 -6.58 -4.80 -12.93
CA GLY A 41 -6.06 -4.90 -11.57
C GLY A 41 -4.64 -5.50 -11.50
N LEU A 42 -3.95 -5.62 -12.64
CA LEU A 42 -2.55 -6.00 -12.69
C LEU A 42 -1.70 -4.84 -12.15
N TYR A 43 -0.68 -5.20 -11.39
CA TYR A 43 0.21 -4.26 -10.73
C TYR A 43 1.08 -3.57 -11.77
N ASP A 44 1.04 -2.24 -11.81
CA ASP A 44 1.92 -1.46 -12.68
C ASP A 44 3.11 -0.99 -11.85
N ASP A 45 2.91 -0.03 -10.93
CA ASP A 45 4.02 0.61 -10.20
C ASP A 45 3.70 0.96 -8.73
N ILE A 46 4.76 0.99 -7.90
CA ILE A 46 4.79 1.61 -6.57
C ILE A 46 5.40 3.00 -6.69
N LEU A 47 4.71 3.99 -6.13
CA LEU A 47 5.16 5.38 -6.15
C LEU A 47 5.10 5.98 -4.76
N PHE A 48 6.15 6.71 -4.39
CA PHE A 48 6.25 7.43 -3.12
C PHE A 48 6.05 8.93 -3.35
N PRO A 49 5.30 9.62 -2.49
CA PRO A 49 5.20 11.07 -2.54
C PRO A 49 6.51 11.73 -2.13
N THR A 50 6.98 12.68 -2.93
CA THR A 50 8.15 13.50 -2.60
C THR A 50 7.74 14.73 -1.78
N SER A 51 8.72 15.45 -1.24
CA SER A 51 8.48 16.73 -0.54
C SER A 51 7.90 17.83 -1.44
N SER A 52 8.08 17.73 -2.77
CA SER A 52 7.44 18.62 -3.76
C SER A 52 5.99 18.23 -4.07
N GLY A 53 5.51 17.09 -3.56
CA GLY A 53 4.19 16.53 -3.89
C GLY A 53 4.15 15.76 -5.21
N GLU A 54 5.31 15.56 -5.85
CA GLU A 54 5.48 14.70 -7.02
C GLU A 54 5.54 13.22 -6.59
N LEU A 55 5.50 12.32 -7.57
CA LEU A 55 5.57 10.89 -7.35
C LEU A 55 6.87 10.34 -7.93
N ASP A 56 7.55 9.51 -7.14
CA ASP A 56 8.82 8.90 -7.51
C ASP A 56 8.81 7.40 -7.19
N PHE A 57 9.62 6.63 -7.91
CA PHE A 57 9.82 5.20 -7.66
C PHE A 57 10.66 4.95 -6.42
N GLU A 58 11.50 5.92 -6.05
CA GLU A 58 12.36 5.85 -4.87
C GLU A 58 11.77 6.65 -3.71
N TYR A 59 11.72 6.02 -2.54
CA TYR A 59 11.39 6.74 -1.31
C TYR A 59 12.52 7.70 -0.96
N SER A 60 12.21 8.99 -0.85
CA SER A 60 13.17 10.07 -0.56
C SER A 60 12.87 10.81 0.75
N GLY A 61 12.10 10.20 1.66
CA GLY A 61 11.76 10.81 2.94
C GLY A 61 12.98 11.02 3.86
N GLU A 62 12.87 11.99 4.77
CA GLU A 62 13.97 12.42 5.65
C GLU A 62 14.55 11.28 6.52
N ASP A 63 13.71 10.30 6.87
CA ASP A 63 14.05 9.15 7.72
C ASP A 63 14.43 7.90 6.91
N ILE A 64 14.88 8.02 5.64
CA ILE A 64 15.20 6.84 4.81
C ILE A 64 16.20 5.89 5.48
N ASN A 65 17.15 6.38 6.27
CA ASN A 65 18.15 5.54 6.93
C ASN A 65 17.66 4.94 8.27
N ASP A 66 16.44 5.22 8.68
CA ASP A 66 15.83 4.64 9.89
C ASP A 66 15.57 3.14 9.66
N PRO A 67 16.04 2.23 10.54
CA PRO A 67 15.84 0.79 10.36
C PRO A 67 14.38 0.37 10.23
N ASP A 68 13.46 1.04 10.93
CA ASP A 68 12.03 0.71 10.91
C ASP A 68 11.40 1.16 9.58
N ILE A 69 11.86 2.29 9.02
CA ILE A 69 11.48 2.74 7.69
C ILE A 69 12.02 1.78 6.63
N GLN A 70 13.27 1.32 6.76
CA GLN A 70 13.87 0.33 5.85
C GLN A 70 13.10 -1.00 5.86
N LEU A 71 12.63 -1.44 7.04
CA LEU A 71 11.76 -2.61 7.17
C LEU A 71 10.42 -2.41 6.46
N ILE A 72 9.79 -1.25 6.63
CA ILE A 72 8.55 -0.90 5.93
C ILE A 72 8.77 -0.92 4.40
N LEU A 73 9.84 -0.30 3.91
CA LEU A 73 10.15 -0.23 2.48
C LEU A 73 10.43 -1.61 1.89
N GLY A 74 11.22 -2.44 2.59
CA GLY A 74 11.45 -3.82 2.19
C GLY A 74 10.17 -4.64 2.14
N ALA A 75 9.27 -4.44 3.10
CA ALA A 75 7.97 -5.11 3.11
C ALA A 75 7.07 -4.66 1.95
N ILE A 76 7.13 -3.38 1.57
CA ILE A 76 6.36 -2.83 0.44
C ILE A 76 6.88 -3.44 -0.88
N ASP A 77 8.20 -3.54 -1.05
CA ASP A 77 8.84 -4.10 -2.25
C ASP A 77 8.61 -5.61 -2.39
N GLN A 78 8.64 -6.35 -1.27
CA GLN A 78 8.33 -7.78 -1.22
C GLN A 78 6.81 -8.08 -1.31
N GLY A 79 5.97 -7.06 -1.29
CA GLY A 79 4.52 -7.15 -1.26
C GLY A 79 3.91 -7.69 -2.56
N GLU A 80 4.19 -8.94 -2.95
CA GLU A 80 3.49 -9.70 -4.00
C GLU A 80 1.96 -9.80 -3.75
N TYR A 81 1.51 -9.42 -2.55
CA TYR A 81 0.17 -9.69 -2.01
C TYR A 81 -0.59 -8.45 -1.57
N ILE A 82 -0.26 -7.25 -2.08
CA ILE A 82 -1.28 -6.20 -2.08
C ILE A 82 -2.36 -6.70 -3.04
N GLN A 83 -3.31 -7.48 -2.53
CA GLN A 83 -4.49 -7.87 -3.29
C GLN A 83 -5.13 -6.56 -3.78
N PRO A 84 -5.75 -6.55 -4.97
CA PRO A 84 -6.48 -5.37 -5.42
C PRO A 84 -7.49 -4.98 -4.34
N LEU A 85 -7.13 -3.95 -3.57
CA LEU A 85 -7.90 -3.53 -2.41
C LEU A 85 -9.15 -2.86 -2.97
N ARG A 86 -10.25 -3.61 -2.99
CA ARG A 86 -11.53 -3.15 -3.56
C ARG A 86 -11.98 -1.88 -2.84
N ALA A 87 -12.91 -1.13 -3.42
CA ALA A 87 -13.41 0.11 -2.82
C ALA A 87 -13.93 -0.10 -1.39
N GLU A 88 -14.46 -1.28 -1.08
CA GLU A 88 -14.94 -1.68 0.25
C GLU A 88 -13.82 -1.86 1.28
N ALA A 89 -12.57 -1.97 0.82
CA ALA A 89 -11.40 -2.14 1.68
C ALA A 89 -10.79 -0.82 2.18
N ILE A 90 -11.39 0.34 1.85
CA ILE A 90 -10.95 1.64 2.37
C ILE A 90 -11.07 1.62 3.91
N GLY A 91 -9.96 1.92 4.58
CA GLY A 91 -9.82 1.85 6.03
C GLY A 91 -9.53 0.45 6.59
N MET A 92 -9.55 -0.60 5.75
CA MET A 92 -9.11 -1.93 6.18
C MET A 92 -7.59 -1.98 6.30
N THR A 93 -7.14 -2.73 7.30
CA THR A 93 -5.74 -2.96 7.61
C THR A 93 -5.35 -4.39 7.27
N PHE A 94 -4.19 -4.57 6.64
CA PHE A 94 -3.66 -5.88 6.26
C PHE A 94 -2.24 -6.02 6.80
N PRO A 95 -1.94 -7.10 7.55
CA PRO A 95 -0.58 -7.38 7.95
C PRO A 95 0.26 -7.74 6.72
N MET A 96 1.49 -7.24 6.69
CA MET A 96 2.48 -7.57 5.67
C MET A 96 3.49 -8.57 6.19
N ASN A 97 3.99 -9.38 5.27
CA ASN A 97 5.07 -10.31 5.54
C ASN A 97 6.39 -9.74 5.02
N HIS A 98 7.37 -9.66 5.91
CA HIS A 98 8.74 -9.34 5.55
C HIS A 98 9.69 -10.23 6.35
N GLU A 99 10.63 -10.88 5.68
CA GLU A 99 11.53 -11.89 6.25
C GLU A 99 12.41 -11.37 7.40
N SER A 100 12.61 -10.05 7.47
CA SER A 100 13.41 -9.41 8.52
C SER A 100 12.63 -9.21 9.83
N ILE A 101 11.29 -9.23 9.79
CA ILE A 101 10.48 -9.37 11.00
C ILE A 101 10.61 -10.84 11.40
N LYS A 102 11.19 -11.12 12.57
CA LYS A 102 11.41 -12.50 12.97
C LYS A 102 10.08 -13.18 13.33
N PRO A 103 10.00 -14.52 13.26
CA PRO A 103 8.83 -15.24 13.75
C PRO A 103 8.64 -14.96 15.24
N ASN A 104 7.42 -14.63 15.65
CA ASN A 104 7.11 -14.57 17.07
C ASN A 104 7.30 -15.96 17.70
N HIS A 105 7.78 -15.97 18.94
CA HIS A 105 7.71 -17.10 19.87
C HIS A 105 6.27 -17.31 20.38
N TYR A 106 5.24 -17.15 19.54
CA TYR A 106 3.91 -17.63 19.94
C TYR A 106 4.02 -19.14 20.19
N ASP A 107 3.46 -19.59 21.31
CA ASP A 107 3.36 -21.02 21.62
C ASP A 107 2.90 -21.77 20.36
N MET A 108 3.64 -22.82 19.97
CA MET A 108 3.49 -23.60 18.73
C MET A 108 2.06 -24.08 18.41
N HIS A 109 1.12 -23.89 19.33
CA HIS A 109 -0.28 -24.24 19.21
C HIS A 109 -1.07 -23.33 18.25
N PHE A 110 -0.64 -22.09 18.00
CA PHE A 110 -1.29 -21.18 17.05
C PHE A 110 -0.27 -20.34 16.26
N PRO A 111 0.36 -20.89 15.20
CA PRO A 111 1.25 -20.11 14.35
C PRO A 111 0.48 -18.97 13.67
N ALA A 112 0.96 -17.74 13.80
CA ALA A 112 0.44 -16.61 13.04
C ALA A 112 0.76 -16.80 11.54
N PRO A 113 -0.14 -16.42 10.62
CA PRO A 113 0.13 -16.48 9.18
C PRO A 113 1.10 -15.39 8.71
N TYR A 114 1.59 -14.57 9.64
CA TYR A 114 2.50 -13.46 9.37
C TYR A 114 3.60 -13.33 10.41
N TYR A 115 4.69 -12.64 10.02
CA TYR A 115 5.81 -12.35 10.90
C TYR A 115 5.47 -11.24 11.90
N LEU A 116 5.97 -11.38 13.14
CA LEU A 116 5.67 -10.48 14.25
C LEU A 116 6.84 -10.50 15.24
N ASP A 117 7.36 -9.33 15.59
CA ASP A 117 8.39 -9.18 16.64
C ASP A 117 7.86 -8.41 17.87
N GLU A 118 8.75 -7.92 18.73
CA GLU A 118 8.41 -7.20 19.96
C GLU A 118 7.68 -5.86 19.68
N GLU A 119 7.86 -5.27 18.50
CA GLU A 119 7.25 -4.00 18.10
C GLU A 119 5.92 -4.20 17.36
N GLY A 120 5.64 -5.43 16.94
CA GLY A 120 4.36 -5.84 16.39
C GLY A 120 4.39 -6.09 14.88
N GLU A 121 3.26 -5.84 14.23
CA GLU A 121 3.05 -6.16 12.80
C GLU A 121 3.42 -4.96 11.93
N ILE A 122 3.95 -5.21 10.73
CA ILE A 122 3.91 -4.21 9.65
C ILE A 122 2.50 -4.20 9.07
N ILE A 123 1.81 -3.06 9.14
CA ILE A 123 0.40 -2.95 8.76
C ILE A 123 0.25 -2.00 7.57
N ILE A 124 -0.31 -2.48 6.47
CA ILE A 124 -0.82 -1.63 5.39
C ILE A 124 -2.25 -1.22 5.70
N THR A 125 -2.59 0.04 5.40
CA THR A 125 -3.96 0.54 5.35
C THR A 125 -4.24 1.15 3.99
N LEU A 126 -5.35 0.77 3.34
CA LEU A 126 -5.86 1.50 2.18
C LEU A 126 -6.57 2.78 2.65
N ILE A 127 -6.11 3.93 2.21
CA ILE A 127 -6.68 5.23 2.59
C ILE A 127 -7.78 5.66 1.63
N ARG A 128 -7.54 5.51 0.32
CA ARG A 128 -8.50 5.85 -0.72
C ARG A 128 -8.10 5.22 -2.05
N ASN A 129 -9.08 5.07 -2.94
CA ASN A 129 -8.85 4.76 -4.35
C ASN A 129 -9.17 6.00 -5.20
N GLU A 130 -8.38 6.23 -6.23
CA GLU A 130 -8.65 7.16 -7.31
C GLU A 130 -8.77 6.35 -8.61
N ILE A 131 -9.76 6.66 -9.44
CA ILE A 131 -10.00 5.98 -10.72
C ILE A 131 -9.77 7.00 -11.82
N VAL A 132 -8.82 6.71 -12.69
CA VAL A 132 -8.60 7.43 -13.95
C VAL A 132 -9.43 6.73 -15.02
N ILE A 133 -10.17 7.51 -15.80
CA ILE A 133 -11.08 7.03 -16.84
C ILE A 133 -10.47 7.37 -18.19
N LYS A 134 -10.55 6.48 -19.17
CA LYS A 134 -10.08 6.78 -20.55
C LYS A 134 -10.92 7.92 -21.10
N ASP A 135 -10.26 8.98 -21.59
CA ASP A 135 -10.93 10.01 -22.36
C ASP A 135 -11.49 9.36 -23.65
N GLN A 136 -12.80 9.49 -23.87
CA GLN A 136 -13.48 9.02 -25.09
C GLN A 136 -13.14 9.87 -26.31
#